data_AF-A0A6L6LCD0-F1
#
_entry.id   AF-A0A6L6LCD0-F1
#
_cell.length_a   1.000
_cell.length_b   1.000
_cell.length_c   1.000
_cell.angle_alpha   90.00
_cell.angle_beta   90.00
_cell.angle_gamma   90.00
#
_symmetry.space_group_name_H-M   'P 1'
#
loop_
_entity.id
_entity.type
_entity.pdbx_description
1 polymer ?
#
loop_
_entity_poly.entity_id
_entity_poly.type
_entity_poly.pdbx_seq_one_letter_code
_entity_poly.pdbx_strand_id
1 'polypeptide(L)' 'MLHQYHIDFSQLSPDEKAALSDRIDNISFTGIQWEQGFQSGTFFIEENFDLGFLKIPDCCHLSRIM' A
#
# COMPACT_ATOMS: atom_id res chain seq x y z
N MET A 1 7.86 -15.97 -1.38
CA MET A 1 7.73 -15.31 -2.70
C MET A 1 7.40 -13.83 -2.51
N LEU A 2 7.34 -13.02 -3.57
CA LEU A 2 6.82 -11.65 -3.49
C LEU A 2 5.33 -11.66 -3.87
N HIS A 3 4.53 -10.94 -3.09
CA HIS A 3 3.12 -10.69 -3.39
C HIS A 3 2.93 -9.25 -3.83
N GLN A 4 2.13 -9.08 -4.87
CA GLN A 4 1.75 -7.78 -5.37
C GLN A 4 0.40 -7.40 -4.79
N TYR A 5 0.34 -6.23 -4.18
CA TYR A 5 -0.89 -5.63 -3.68
C TYR A 5 -1.17 -4.32 -4.39
N HIS A 6 -2.44 -4.09 -4.66
CA HIS A 6 -2.97 -2.80 -5.08
C HIS A 6 -3.76 -2.20 -3.92
N ILE A 7 -3.57 -0.90 -3.69
CA ILE A 7 -4.24 -0.17 -2.64
C ILE A 7 -4.76 1.17 -3.18
N ASP A 8 -5.97 1.51 -2.76
CA ASP A 8 -6.61 2.79 -3.04
C ASP A 8 -6.52 3.71 -1.82
N PHE A 9 -5.96 4.90 -2.01
CA PHE A 9 -5.82 6.00 -1.04
C PHE A 9 -6.81 7.14 -1.30
N SER A 10 -7.71 7.02 -2.28
CA SER A 10 -8.65 8.09 -2.67
C SER A 10 -9.52 8.60 -1.51
N GLN A 11 -9.79 7.73 -0.54
CA GLN A 11 -10.59 8.02 0.65
C GLN A 11 -9.76 8.56 1.84
N LEU A 12 -8.44 8.65 1.70
CA LEU A 12 -7.56 9.15 2.76
C LEU A 12 -7.30 10.64 2.65
N SER A 13 -7.17 11.27 3.81
CA SER A 13 -6.64 12.63 3.90
C SER A 13 -5.17 12.66 3.44
N PRO A 14 -4.65 13.80 2.96
CA PRO A 14 -3.25 13.92 2.54
C PRO A 14 -2.24 13.43 3.60
N ASP A 15 -2.51 13.73 4.88
CA ASP A 15 -1.65 13.32 6.00
C ASP A 15 -1.69 11.80 6.24
N GLU A 16 -2.88 11.19 6.18
CA GLU A 16 -3.06 9.74 6.35
C GLU A 16 -2.41 8.98 5.21
N LYS A 17 -2.57 9.50 3.98
CA LYS A 17 -1.95 8.96 2.79
C LYS A 17 -0.43 8.99 2.90
N ALA A 18 0.16 10.12 3.31
CA ALA A 18 1.61 10.23 3.51
C ALA A 18 2.12 9.24 4.57
N ALA A 19 1.41 9.14 5.71
CA ALA A 19 1.78 8.21 6.76
C ALA A 19 1.68 6.74 6.33
N LEU A 20 0.66 6.38 5.54
CA LEU A 20 0.48 5.02 5.04
C LEU A 20 1.47 4.70 3.91
N SER A 21 1.71 5.64 3.00
CA SER A 21 2.71 5.46 1.95
C SER A 21 4.10 5.26 2.51
N ASP A 22 4.49 6.04 3.53
CA ASP A 22 5.79 5.87 4.20
C ASP A 22 5.92 4.49 4.84
N ARG A 23 4.85 3.98 5.46
CA ARG A 23 4.85 2.61 6.04
C ARG A 23 5.02 1.57 4.96
N ILE A 24 4.30 1.70 3.85
CA ILE A 24 4.38 0.79 2.70
C ILE A 24 5.79 0.85 2.10
N ASP A 25 6.36 2.03 1.92
CA ASP A 25 7.70 2.20 1.36
C ASP A 25 8.79 1.58 2.24
N ASN A 26 8.65 1.64 3.56
CA ASN A 26 9.61 1.04 4.49
C ASN A 26 9.63 -0.49 4.46
N ILE A 27 8.53 -1.14 4.06
CA ILE A 27 8.42 -2.61 4.08
C ILE A 27 8.41 -3.22 2.69
N SER A 28 8.06 -2.43 1.68
CA SER A 28 7.92 -2.92 0.32
C SER A 28 9.30 -3.03 -0.33
N PHE A 29 9.42 -4.00 -1.22
CA PHE A 29 10.70 -4.30 -1.85
C PHE A 29 11.19 -3.17 -2.77
N THR A 30 10.27 -2.44 -3.39
CA THR A 30 10.57 -1.39 -4.39
C THR A 30 9.98 -0.03 -4.06
N GLY A 31 9.37 0.14 -2.89
CA GLY A 31 8.44 1.25 -2.66
C GLY A 31 7.11 1.06 -3.41
N ILE A 32 6.20 1.99 -3.19
CA ILE A 32 4.91 2.06 -3.87
C ILE A 32 5.06 2.67 -5.27
N GLN A 33 4.49 1.96 -6.24
CA GLN A 33 4.35 2.43 -7.62
C GLN A 33 3.00 3.12 -7.75
N TRP A 34 3.03 4.45 -7.78
CA TRP A 34 1.83 5.27 -7.91
C TRP A 34 1.24 5.19 -9.32
N GLU A 35 -0.08 5.09 -9.37
CA GLU A 35 -0.84 5.26 -10.60
C GLU A 35 -1.10 6.74 -10.91
N GLN A 36 -1.59 7.02 -12.12
CA GLN A 36 -1.93 8.39 -12.52
C GLN A 36 -2.99 8.97 -11.59
N GLY A 37 -2.75 10.20 -11.11
CA GLY A 37 -3.61 10.87 -10.14
C GLY A 37 -3.21 10.63 -8.68
N PHE A 38 -2.21 9.77 -8.43
CA PHE A 38 -1.69 9.48 -7.08
C PHE A 38 -2.78 9.00 -6.11
N GLN A 39 -3.92 8.52 -6.58
CA GLN A 39 -5.00 8.05 -5.72
C GLN A 39 -4.84 6.57 -5.37
N SER A 40 -4.27 5.78 -6.27
CA SER A 40 -3.98 4.36 -6.09
C SER A 40 -2.51 4.07 -6.35
N GLY A 41 -2.06 2.93 -5.87
CA GLY A 41 -0.72 2.43 -6.15
C GLY A 41 -0.61 0.93 -5.95
N THR A 42 0.45 0.37 -6.52
CA THR A 42 0.82 -1.03 -6.34
C THR A 42 2.15 -1.15 -5.63
N PHE A 43 2.28 -2.14 -4.76
CA PHE A 43 3.52 -2.41 -4.04
C PHE A 43 3.75 -3.91 -3.90
N PHE A 44 5.02 -4.27 -3.68
CA PHE A 44 5.45 -5.65 -3.52
C PHE A 44 5.93 -5.88 -2.09
N ILE A 45 5.41 -6.91 -1.45
CA ILE A 45 5.79 -7.33 -0.09
C ILE A 45 6.10 -8.82 -0.07
N GLU A 46 6.97 -9.22 0.84
CA GLU A 46 7.26 -10.64 1.02
C GLU A 46 6.02 -11.39 1.53
N GLU A 47 5.84 -12.61 1.06
CA GLU A 47 4.74 -13.51 1.46
C GLU A 47 4.64 -13.75 2.96
N ASN A 48 5.78 -13.74 3.66
CA ASN A 48 5.83 -13.93 5.11
C ASN A 48 5.62 -12.64 5.89
N PHE A 49 5.40 -11.51 5.21
CA PHE A 49 5.15 -10.23 5.86
C PHE A 49 3.71 -10.15 6.34
N ASP A 50 3.53 -9.82 7.62
CA ASP A 50 2.20 -9.64 8.19
C ASP A 50 1.65 -8.25 7.83
N LEU A 51 0.67 -8.24 6.92
CA LEU A 51 -0.07 -7.04 6.51
C LEU A 51 -0.69 -6.28 7.69
N GLY A 52 -0.96 -6.95 8.83
CA GLY A 52 -1.47 -6.30 10.04
C GLY A 52 -0.59 -5.16 10.55
N PHE A 53 0.72 -5.18 10.25
CA PHE A 53 1.64 -4.10 10.63
C PHE A 53 1.40 -2.79 9.88
N LEU A 54 0.86 -2.84 8.66
CA LEU A 54 0.58 -1.64 7.87
C LEU A 54 -0.55 -0.80 8.49
N LYS A 55 -1.44 -1.44 9.26
CA LYS A 55 -2.66 -0.82 9.79
C LYS A 55 -3.40 -0.04 8.70
N ILE A 56 -3.65 -0.72 7.59
CA ILE A 56 -4.38 -0.15 6.46
C ILE A 56 -5.81 0.14 6.93
N PRO A 57 -6.29 1.39 6.80
CA PRO A 57 -7.66 1.74 7.15
C PRO A 57 -8.65 0.97 6.27
N ASP A 58 -9.82 0.62 6.81
CA ASP A 58 -10.85 -0.13 6.07
C ASP A 58 -11.37 0.62 4.82
N CYS A 59 -11.22 1.95 4.78
CA CYS A 59 -11.55 2.77 3.61
C CYS A 59 -10.55 2.63 2.47
N CYS A 60 -9.35 2.08 2.74
CA CYS A 60 -8.37 1.75 1.72
C CYS A 60 -8.66 0.36 1.18
N HIS A 61 -9.25 0.30 -0.02
CA HIS A 61 -9.49 -0.96 -0.70
C HIS A 61 -8.17 -1.62 -1.09
N LEU A 62 -7.67 -2.52 -0.24
CA LEU A 62 -6.52 -3.36 -0.50
C LEU A 62 -6.96 -4.61 -1.26
N SER A 63 -6.29 -4.91 -2.37
CA SER A 63 -6.53 -6.11 -3.18
C SER A 63 -5.21 -6.76 -3.55
N ARG A 64 -5.11 -8.09 -3.39
CA ARG A 64 -3.96 -8.85 -3.85
C ARG A 64 -4.10 -9.17 -5.34
N ILE A 65 -3.04 -8.92 -6.10
CA ILE A 65 -3.00 -9.17 -7.55
C ILE A 65 -2.27 -10.48 -7.85
N MET A 66 -1.08 -10.70 -7.26
CA MET A 66 -0.25 -11.92 -7.44
C MET A 66 0.39 -12.36 -6.11
#